data_AF-A0A257TAQ6-F1
#
_entry.id   AF-A0A257TAQ6-F1
#
_cell.length_a   1.000
_cell.length_b   1.000
_cell.length_c   1.000
_cell.angle_alpha   90.00
_cell.angle_beta   90.00
_cell.angle_gamma   90.00
#
_symmetry.space_group_name_H-M   'P 1'
#
loop_
_entity.id
_entity.type
_entity.pdbx_description
1 polymer ?
#
loop_
_entity_poly.entity_id
_entity_poly.type
_entity_poly.pdbx_seq_one_letter_code
_entity_poly.pdbx_strand_id
1 'polypeptide(L)'
;MNADALKKMAAEAALRYIQPGMVVGVGTGSTTNFFIEALGAANIHVDGYVASSVATENRLKAQGLNVLDLNGTGDIPVYVDGADEVDPHFRLIKGGGGALTREFARSFVARQLVKLGGSPTLRNGVTTDNGNVILDVTGLDLSDPLRMEESINAIPGVLDNGIFAHRRADVMLFGSADGVIERKA
;
A
#
# COMPACT_ATOMS: atom_id res chain seq x y z
N MET A 1 -33.36 3.63 -5.93
CA MET A 1 -32.01 4.11 -6.29
C MET A 1 -31.26 2.99 -6.95
N ASN A 2 -30.52 3.25 -8.03
CA ASN A 2 -29.64 2.25 -8.65
C ASN A 2 -28.26 2.24 -7.97
N ALA A 3 -27.42 1.26 -8.29
CA ALA A 3 -26.11 1.10 -7.67
C ALA A 3 -25.21 2.34 -7.84
N ASP A 4 -25.26 2.99 -9.01
CA ASP A 4 -24.43 4.17 -9.30
C ASP A 4 -24.88 5.40 -8.50
N ALA A 5 -26.17 5.58 -8.27
CA ALA A 5 -26.68 6.64 -7.39
C ALA A 5 -26.16 6.45 -5.95
N LEU A 6 -26.13 5.21 -5.45
CA LEU A 6 -25.59 4.92 -4.12
C LEU A 6 -24.08 5.15 -4.04
N LYS A 7 -23.32 4.77 -5.07
CA LYS A 7 -21.89 5.04 -5.18
C LYS A 7 -21.61 6.54 -5.17
N LYS A 8 -22.39 7.32 -5.94
CA LYS A 8 -22.27 8.78 -6.00
C LYS A 8 -22.55 9.42 -4.65
N MET A 9 -23.61 9.00 -3.96
CA MET A 9 -23.92 9.50 -2.60
C MET A 9 -22.78 9.24 -1.61
N ALA A 10 -22.20 8.04 -1.63
CA ALA A 10 -21.06 7.71 -0.76
C ALA A 10 -19.82 8.55 -1.10
N ALA A 11 -19.54 8.73 -2.38
CA ALA A 11 -18.45 9.57 -2.86
C ALA A 11 -18.60 11.04 -2.43
N GLU A 12 -19.77 11.65 -2.61
CA GLU A 12 -20.03 13.02 -2.17
C GLU A 12 -19.92 13.16 -0.65
N ALA A 13 -20.39 12.17 0.11
CA ALA A 13 -20.27 12.17 1.56
C ALA A 13 -18.80 12.10 2.05
N ALA A 14 -17.91 11.48 1.28
CA ALA A 14 -16.48 11.38 1.62
C ALA A 14 -15.78 12.76 1.62
N LEU A 15 -16.29 13.75 0.90
CA LEU A 15 -15.75 15.13 0.89
C LEU A 15 -15.75 15.78 2.28
N ARG A 16 -16.63 15.34 3.19
CA ARG A 16 -16.70 15.86 4.58
C ARG A 16 -15.41 15.63 5.38
N TYR A 17 -14.56 14.70 4.94
CA TYR A 17 -13.30 14.37 5.59
C TYR A 17 -12.10 15.07 4.97
N ILE A 18 -12.29 15.82 3.87
CA ILE A 18 -11.21 16.52 3.17
C ILE A 18 -11.11 17.95 3.71
N GLN A 19 -9.95 18.30 4.25
CA GLN A 19 -9.67 19.63 4.78
C GLN A 19 -8.60 20.36 3.95
N PRO A 20 -8.60 21.70 3.93
CA PRO A 20 -7.55 22.46 3.26
C PRO A 20 -6.14 22.10 3.75
N GLY A 21 -5.17 22.08 2.84
CA GLY A 21 -3.77 21.78 3.15
C GLY A 21 -3.45 20.29 3.39
N MET A 22 -4.38 19.37 3.12
CA MET A 22 -4.11 17.94 3.25
C MET A 22 -3.41 17.38 2.00
N VAL A 23 -2.67 16.28 2.15
CA VAL A 23 -2.45 15.33 1.04
C VAL A 23 -3.56 14.28 1.09
N VAL A 24 -4.25 14.06 -0.03
CA VAL A 24 -5.39 13.13 -0.11
C VAL A 24 -5.01 11.92 -0.94
N GLY A 25 -5.06 10.74 -0.34
CA GLY A 25 -4.93 9.50 -1.09
C GLY A 25 -6.25 9.10 -1.74
N VAL A 26 -6.20 8.72 -3.02
CA VAL A 26 -7.38 8.36 -3.81
C VAL A 26 -7.22 6.96 -4.38
N GLY A 27 -8.19 6.11 -4.09
CA GLY A 27 -8.27 4.72 -4.52
C GLY A 27 -8.60 4.51 -6.00
N THR A 28 -9.11 3.33 -6.35
CA THR A 28 -9.44 2.97 -7.74
C THR A 28 -10.78 2.23 -7.81
N GLY A 29 -11.59 2.56 -8.80
CA GLY A 29 -12.83 1.84 -9.10
C GLY A 29 -14.01 2.75 -9.40
N SER A 30 -15.16 2.16 -9.72
CA SER A 30 -16.34 2.91 -10.15
C SER A 30 -16.84 3.90 -9.10
N THR A 31 -16.75 3.55 -7.80
CA THR A 31 -17.17 4.46 -6.72
C THR A 31 -16.19 5.63 -6.59
N THR A 32 -14.89 5.34 -6.67
CA THR A 32 -13.84 6.36 -6.61
C THR A 32 -13.88 7.31 -7.79
N ASN A 33 -14.35 6.88 -8.96
CA ASN A 33 -14.56 7.79 -10.10
C ASN A 33 -15.55 8.92 -9.76
N PHE A 34 -16.66 8.61 -9.08
CA PHE A 34 -17.60 9.64 -8.61
C PHE A 34 -16.96 10.56 -7.56
N PHE A 35 -16.05 10.04 -6.73
CA PHE A 35 -15.32 10.86 -5.76
C PHE A 35 -14.37 11.85 -6.44
N ILE A 36 -13.67 11.43 -7.50
CA ILE A 36 -12.80 12.33 -8.30
C ILE A 36 -13.62 13.44 -8.95
N GLU A 37 -14.79 13.12 -9.51
CA GLU A 37 -15.72 14.14 -10.06
C GLU A 37 -16.17 15.12 -8.98
N ALA A 38 -16.53 14.61 -7.80
CA ALA A 38 -16.95 15.44 -6.67
C ALA A 38 -15.80 16.35 -6.14
N LEU A 39 -14.56 15.86 -6.11
CA LEU A 39 -13.38 16.65 -5.77
C LEU A 39 -13.17 17.83 -6.73
N GLY A 40 -13.26 17.58 -8.04
CA GLY A 40 -13.15 18.62 -9.07
C GLY A 40 -14.21 19.71 -8.92
N ALA A 41 -15.44 19.33 -8.50
CA ALA A 41 -16.54 20.27 -8.29
C ALA A 41 -16.46 21.03 -6.94
N ALA A 42 -15.86 20.43 -5.91
CA ALA A 42 -15.84 20.98 -4.55
C ALA A 42 -14.83 22.13 -4.35
N ASN A 43 -13.82 22.21 -5.23
CA ASN A 43 -12.79 23.26 -5.22
C ASN A 43 -12.11 23.47 -3.84
N ILE A 44 -11.85 22.37 -3.12
CA ILE A 44 -11.14 22.39 -1.82
C ILE A 44 -9.63 22.47 -2.10
N HIS A 45 -8.96 23.45 -1.50
CA HIS A 45 -7.52 23.66 -1.70
C HIS A 45 -6.69 22.71 -0.81
N VAL A 46 -6.25 21.60 -1.39
CA VAL A 46 -5.39 20.59 -0.75
C VAL A 46 -3.96 20.68 -1.31
N ASP A 47 -2.97 20.18 -0.58
CA ASP A 47 -1.55 20.20 -0.99
C ASP A 47 -1.31 19.29 -2.21
N GLY A 48 -2.09 18.21 -2.31
CA GLY A 48 -2.17 17.42 -3.53
C GLY A 48 -2.84 16.06 -3.32
N TYR A 49 -2.92 15.30 -4.41
CA TYR A 49 -3.55 13.99 -4.46
C TYR A 49 -2.53 12.91 -4.77
N VAL A 50 -2.68 11.75 -4.13
CA VAL A 50 -1.88 10.57 -4.42
C VAL A 50 -2.79 9.49 -4.97
N ALA A 51 -2.57 9.09 -6.22
CA ALA A 51 -3.37 8.06 -6.87
C ALA A 51 -2.92 6.65 -6.43
N SER A 52 -3.84 5.69 -6.44
CA SER A 52 -3.53 4.27 -6.25
C SER A 52 -3.36 3.49 -7.56
N SER A 53 -3.53 4.14 -8.71
CA SER A 53 -3.35 3.55 -10.03
C SER A 53 -3.18 4.64 -11.10
N VAL A 54 -2.58 4.25 -12.23
CA VAL A 54 -2.49 5.08 -13.45
C VAL A 54 -3.87 5.55 -13.93
N ALA A 55 -4.91 4.72 -13.78
CA ALA A 55 -6.26 5.09 -14.17
C ALA A 55 -6.81 6.23 -13.29
N THR A 56 -6.58 6.16 -11.97
CA THR A 56 -6.95 7.21 -11.02
C THR A 56 -6.14 8.48 -11.24
N GLU A 57 -4.82 8.36 -11.45
CA GLU A 57 -3.93 9.49 -11.74
C GLU A 57 -4.41 10.27 -12.98
N ASN A 58 -4.70 9.55 -14.07
CA ASN A 58 -5.18 10.17 -15.31
C ASN A 58 -6.52 10.89 -15.10
N ARG A 59 -7.42 10.34 -14.28
CA ARG A 59 -8.72 10.97 -13.96
C ARG A 59 -8.56 12.22 -13.10
N LEU A 60 -7.69 12.19 -12.09
CA LEU A 60 -7.37 13.35 -11.27
C LEU A 60 -6.78 14.48 -12.13
N LYS A 61 -5.80 14.15 -12.98
CA LYS A 61 -5.19 15.10 -13.93
C LYS A 61 -6.20 15.68 -14.90
N ALA A 62 -7.14 14.87 -15.40
CA ALA A 62 -8.20 15.33 -16.30
C ALA A 62 -9.17 16.33 -15.62
N GLN A 63 -9.30 16.29 -14.29
CA GLN A 63 -10.04 17.28 -13.49
C GLN A 63 -9.18 18.51 -13.11
N GLY A 64 -7.93 18.60 -13.59
CA GLY A 64 -7.00 19.68 -13.24
C GLY A 64 -6.45 19.62 -11.81
N LEU A 65 -6.54 18.46 -11.15
CA LEU A 65 -6.09 18.29 -9.78
C LEU A 65 -4.59 17.97 -9.72
N ASN A 66 -3.89 18.57 -8.75
CA ASN A 66 -2.44 18.37 -8.54
C ASN A 66 -2.15 16.95 -8.03
N VAL A 67 -1.55 16.10 -8.87
CA VAL A 67 -1.15 14.74 -8.48
C VAL A 67 0.33 14.72 -8.08
N LEU A 68 0.62 14.18 -6.90
CA LEU A 68 1.94 14.08 -6.32
C LEU A 68 2.47 12.64 -6.44
N ASP A 69 3.80 12.50 -6.48
CA ASP A 69 4.44 11.18 -6.33
C ASP A 69 4.32 10.70 -4.89
N LEU A 70 3.98 9.43 -4.76
CA LEU A 70 3.80 8.74 -3.51
C LEU A 70 5.10 8.61 -2.70
N ASN A 71 6.27 8.55 -3.36
CA ASN A 71 7.55 8.42 -2.66
C ASN A 71 8.03 9.73 -2.01
N GLY A 72 7.46 10.88 -2.41
CA GLY A 72 7.83 12.20 -1.90
C GLY A 72 6.74 12.90 -1.09
N THR A 73 5.57 12.27 -0.98
CA THR A 73 4.47 12.77 -0.15
C THR A 73 4.61 12.18 1.24
N GLY A 74 4.82 13.04 2.24
CA GLY A 74 4.95 12.63 3.63
C GLY A 74 3.66 11.98 4.16
N ASP A 75 3.05 12.57 5.18
CA ASP A 75 1.84 11.99 5.74
C ASP A 75 0.64 12.16 4.80
N ILE A 76 -0.11 11.07 4.63
CA ILE A 76 -1.39 11.04 3.91
C ILE A 76 -2.49 10.85 4.97
N PRO A 77 -3.04 11.94 5.54
CA PRO A 77 -3.98 11.88 6.66
C PRO A 77 -5.30 11.20 6.31
N VAL A 78 -5.71 11.23 5.03
CA VAL A 78 -6.96 10.63 4.56
C VAL A 78 -6.73 9.83 3.29
N TYR A 79 -7.30 8.62 3.26
CA TYR A 79 -7.38 7.79 2.07
C TYR A 79 -8.84 7.41 1.79
N VAL A 80 -9.31 7.67 0.57
CA VAL A 80 -10.67 7.34 0.14
C VAL A 80 -10.61 6.28 -0.95
N ASP A 81 -11.27 5.15 -0.71
CA ASP A 81 -11.37 4.05 -1.68
C ASP A 81 -12.66 3.25 -1.50
N GLY A 82 -13.03 2.48 -2.52
CA GLY A 82 -14.11 1.49 -2.44
C GLY A 82 -13.67 0.18 -1.80
N ALA A 83 -14.60 -0.75 -1.60
CA ALA A 83 -14.32 -2.15 -1.25
C ALA A 83 -15.23 -3.08 -2.06
N ASP A 84 -14.78 -4.31 -2.29
CA ASP A 84 -15.58 -5.34 -2.97
C ASP A 84 -16.59 -5.95 -1.98
N GLU A 85 -16.14 -6.22 -0.74
CA GLU A 85 -17.01 -6.64 0.37
C GLU A 85 -16.57 -5.96 1.67
N VAL A 86 -17.52 -5.80 2.60
CA VAL A 86 -17.29 -5.28 3.95
C VAL A 86 -18.14 -6.06 4.96
N ASP A 87 -17.56 -6.40 6.10
CA ASP A 87 -18.26 -7.06 7.19
C ASP A 87 -18.69 -6.06 8.30
N PRO A 88 -19.49 -6.48 9.30
CA PRO A 88 -19.92 -5.60 10.39
C PRO A 88 -18.80 -5.07 11.30
N HIS A 89 -17.58 -5.60 11.18
CA HIS A 89 -16.40 -5.14 11.90
C HIS A 89 -15.51 -4.22 11.04
N PHE A 90 -16.00 -3.77 9.88
CA PHE A 90 -15.29 -2.93 8.91
C PHE A 90 -14.04 -3.58 8.32
N ARG A 91 -13.98 -4.92 8.29
CA ARG A 91 -12.95 -5.67 7.57
C ARG A 91 -13.35 -5.75 6.10
N LEU A 92 -12.39 -5.56 5.20
CA LEU A 92 -12.64 -5.34 3.79
C LEU A 92 -12.06 -6.47 2.92
N ILE A 93 -12.78 -6.86 1.88
CA ILE A 93 -12.21 -7.53 0.71
C ILE A 93 -12.01 -6.49 -0.38
N LYS A 94 -10.83 -6.47 -0.98
CA LYS A 94 -10.44 -5.55 -2.06
C LYS A 94 -9.63 -6.29 -3.12
N GLY A 95 -9.70 -5.80 -4.34
CA GLY A 95 -8.82 -6.24 -5.44
C GLY A 95 -9.56 -6.70 -6.68
N GLY A 96 -10.90 -6.73 -6.68
CA GLY A 96 -11.70 -7.08 -7.86
C GLY A 96 -11.38 -6.23 -9.09
N GLY A 97 -10.91 -4.99 -8.89
CA GLY A 97 -10.47 -4.09 -9.95
C GLY A 97 -9.01 -4.24 -10.41
N GLY A 98 -8.26 -5.21 -9.89
CA GLY A 98 -6.87 -5.48 -10.30
C GLY A 98 -5.82 -4.43 -9.88
N ALA A 99 -6.22 -3.44 -9.08
CA ALA A 99 -5.34 -2.34 -8.63
C ALA A 99 -4.81 -2.52 -7.19
N LEU A 100 -5.00 -3.70 -6.58
CA LEU A 100 -4.63 -3.94 -5.18
C LEU A 100 -3.14 -3.71 -4.93
N THR A 101 -2.28 -4.24 -5.80
CA THR A 101 -0.83 -4.36 -5.59
C THR A 101 0.00 -3.17 -6.08
N ARG A 102 -0.47 -2.39 -7.07
CA ARG A 102 0.43 -1.47 -7.82
C ARG A 102 0.97 -0.30 -7.02
N GLU A 103 0.13 0.47 -6.32
CA GLU A 103 0.62 1.69 -5.64
C GLU A 103 0.15 1.80 -4.19
N PHE A 104 -1.08 1.37 -3.87
CA PHE A 104 -1.55 1.43 -2.48
C PHE A 104 -1.06 0.29 -1.60
N ALA A 105 -0.93 -0.94 -2.12
CA ALA A 105 -0.24 -2.00 -1.38
C ALA A 105 1.16 -1.55 -0.99
N ARG A 106 1.96 -1.00 -1.92
CA ARG A 106 3.32 -0.54 -1.62
C ARG A 106 3.35 0.43 -0.44
N SER A 107 2.55 1.50 -0.47
CA SER A 107 2.61 2.51 0.59
C SER A 107 1.89 2.15 1.86
N PHE A 108 0.83 1.36 1.77
CA PHE A 108 0.24 0.75 2.95
C PHE A 108 1.24 -0.19 3.63
N VAL A 109 1.87 -1.10 2.88
CA VAL A 109 2.91 -2.02 3.36
C VAL A 109 4.07 -1.23 3.95
N ALA A 110 4.58 -0.19 3.28
CA ALA A 110 5.63 0.68 3.81
C ALA A 110 5.24 1.31 5.17
N ARG A 111 4.03 1.87 5.30
CA ARG A 111 3.56 2.41 6.58
C ARG A 111 3.43 1.35 7.68
N GLN A 112 3.02 0.13 7.35
CA GLN A 112 2.99 -0.97 8.33
C GLN A 112 4.39 -1.39 8.75
N LEU A 113 5.34 -1.47 7.80
CA LEU A 113 6.74 -1.76 8.10
C LEU A 113 7.37 -0.68 8.99
N VAL A 114 7.02 0.60 8.79
CA VAL A 114 7.41 1.70 9.71
C VAL A 114 6.85 1.49 11.12
N LYS A 115 5.59 1.07 11.25
CA LYS A 115 4.99 0.75 12.56
C LYS A 115 5.65 -0.45 13.25
N LEU A 116 6.23 -1.37 12.49
CA LEU A 116 7.05 -2.47 12.99
C LEU A 116 8.49 -2.05 13.33
N GLY A 117 8.83 -0.75 13.22
CA GLY A 117 10.16 -0.20 13.52
C GLY A 117 11.13 -0.20 12.32
N GLY A 118 10.67 -0.62 11.14
CA GLY A 118 11.48 -0.67 9.93
C GLY A 118 11.55 0.66 9.19
N SER A 119 12.58 0.82 8.37
CA SER A 119 12.74 1.89 7.40
C SER A 119 12.73 1.28 5.98
N PRO A 120 11.55 1.23 5.32
CA PRO A 120 11.40 0.62 4.01
C PRO A 120 11.82 1.58 2.87
N THR A 121 12.53 1.05 1.89
CA THR A 121 12.96 1.74 0.67
C THR A 121 12.57 0.92 -0.55
N LEU A 122 12.00 1.54 -1.57
CA LEU A 122 11.73 0.86 -2.83
C LEU A 122 13.03 0.49 -3.55
N ARG A 123 13.15 -0.78 -3.96
CA ARG A 123 14.26 -1.22 -4.80
C ARG A 123 14.02 -0.76 -6.25
N ASN A 124 14.61 0.36 -6.61
CA ASN A 124 14.44 0.96 -7.94
C ASN A 124 15.03 0.07 -9.05
N GLY A 125 14.32 -0.01 -10.18
CA GLY A 125 14.78 -0.73 -11.37
C GLY A 125 14.70 -2.26 -11.27
N VAL A 126 14.11 -2.80 -10.21
CA VAL A 126 13.93 -4.25 -10.03
C VAL A 126 12.45 -4.59 -9.97
N THR A 127 12.06 -5.53 -10.82
CA THR A 127 10.74 -6.18 -10.80
C THR A 127 10.99 -7.69 -10.68
N THR A 128 10.26 -8.36 -9.80
CA THR A 128 10.36 -9.82 -9.68
C THR A 128 9.90 -10.52 -10.95
N ASP A 129 10.24 -11.79 -11.11
CA ASP A 129 9.68 -12.67 -12.13
C ASP A 129 8.13 -12.67 -12.13
N ASN A 130 7.52 -12.60 -10.95
CA ASN A 130 6.07 -12.48 -10.77
C ASN A 130 5.50 -11.06 -10.98
N GLY A 131 6.29 -10.10 -11.47
CA GLY A 131 5.84 -8.75 -11.78
C GLY A 131 5.66 -7.81 -10.59
N ASN A 132 6.22 -8.13 -9.42
CA ASN A 132 6.06 -7.36 -8.19
C ASN A 132 7.27 -6.45 -7.90
N VAL A 133 7.05 -5.44 -7.07
CA VAL A 133 8.11 -4.58 -6.53
C VAL A 133 8.72 -5.18 -5.26
N ILE A 134 9.91 -4.70 -4.88
CA ILE A 134 10.58 -5.08 -3.64
C ILE A 134 10.74 -3.85 -2.75
N LEU A 135 10.40 -4.00 -1.46
CA LEU A 135 10.73 -3.02 -0.42
C LEU A 135 11.89 -3.58 0.42
N ASP A 136 13.03 -2.91 0.37
CA ASP A 136 14.19 -3.17 1.23
C ASP A 136 13.98 -2.51 2.58
N VAL A 137 13.96 -3.28 3.66
CA VAL A 137 13.65 -2.77 5.00
C VAL A 137 14.86 -2.88 5.90
N THR A 138 15.27 -1.76 6.50
CA THR A 138 16.35 -1.69 7.50
C THR A 138 15.78 -1.35 8.88
N GLY A 139 16.52 -1.59 9.96
CA GLY A 139 16.13 -1.15 11.31
C GLY A 139 15.08 -2.01 12.04
N LEU A 140 14.58 -3.10 11.43
CA LEU A 140 13.70 -4.05 12.10
C LEU A 140 14.44 -4.73 13.28
N ASP A 141 13.76 -4.85 14.42
CA ASP A 141 14.21 -5.72 15.51
C ASP A 141 13.85 -7.17 15.19
N LEU A 142 14.88 -8.00 15.02
CA LEU A 142 14.76 -9.43 14.71
C LEU A 142 15.07 -10.32 15.93
N SER A 143 14.90 -9.79 17.15
CA SER A 143 15.02 -10.56 18.40
C SER A 143 14.02 -11.72 18.50
N ASP A 144 12.84 -11.58 17.90
CA ASP A 144 11.85 -12.65 17.68
C ASP A 144 11.51 -12.75 16.17
N PRO A 145 12.33 -13.50 15.40
CA PRO A 145 12.19 -13.53 13.95
C PRO A 145 10.97 -14.33 13.48
N LEU A 146 10.46 -15.27 14.29
CA LEU A 146 9.21 -16.01 13.99
C LEU A 146 8.03 -15.03 13.97
N ARG A 147 7.88 -14.26 15.06
CA ARG A 147 6.82 -13.26 15.15
C ARG A 147 6.94 -12.18 14.07
N MET A 148 8.15 -11.74 13.75
CA MET A 148 8.35 -10.74 12.71
C MET A 148 7.93 -11.28 11.32
N GLU A 149 8.30 -12.51 10.98
CA GLU A 149 7.88 -13.18 9.74
C GLU A 149 6.35 -13.25 9.63
N GLU A 150 5.66 -13.73 10.67
CA GLU A 150 4.20 -13.80 10.72
C GLU A 150 3.55 -12.40 10.60
N SER A 151 4.11 -11.41 11.30
CA SER A 151 3.59 -10.04 11.31
C SER A 151 3.67 -9.39 9.94
N ILE A 152 4.77 -9.60 9.21
CA ILE A 152 4.93 -9.06 7.85
C ILE A 152 4.00 -9.79 6.87
N ASN A 153 3.92 -11.12 6.95
CA ASN A 153 3.02 -11.92 6.09
C ASN A 153 1.54 -11.58 6.31
N ALA A 154 1.16 -11.12 7.50
CA ALA A 154 -0.19 -10.69 7.80
C ALA A 154 -0.56 -9.33 7.20
N ILE A 155 0.37 -8.58 6.60
CA ILE A 155 0.10 -7.25 6.01
C ILE A 155 -0.52 -7.43 4.61
N PRO A 156 -1.76 -6.95 4.36
CA PRO A 156 -2.34 -6.95 3.02
C PRO A 156 -1.44 -6.25 1.99
N GLY A 157 -1.16 -6.97 0.90
CA GLY A 157 -0.28 -6.50 -0.17
C GLY A 157 1.15 -7.02 -0.10
N VAL A 158 1.56 -7.61 1.04
CA VAL A 158 2.74 -8.48 1.08
C VAL A 158 2.38 -9.80 0.42
N LEU A 159 3.20 -10.22 -0.54
CA LEU A 159 3.11 -11.56 -1.12
C LEU A 159 3.98 -12.54 -0.33
N ASP A 160 5.18 -12.10 0.03
CA ASP A 160 6.15 -12.85 0.82
C ASP A 160 7.19 -11.89 1.44
N ASN A 161 8.03 -12.39 2.33
CA ASN A 161 9.13 -11.65 2.93
C ASN A 161 10.42 -12.48 3.02
N GLY A 162 11.55 -11.81 3.28
CA GLY A 162 12.87 -12.45 3.26
C GLY A 162 13.28 -13.17 4.55
N ILE A 163 12.41 -13.27 5.56
CA ILE A 163 12.70 -13.91 6.84
C ILE A 163 12.29 -15.38 6.75
N PHE A 164 13.25 -16.28 6.99
CA PHE A 164 13.02 -17.73 7.01
C PHE A 164 13.23 -18.26 8.44
N ALA A 165 12.34 -17.87 9.36
CA ALA A 165 12.40 -18.29 10.76
C ALA A 165 11.59 -19.58 10.99
N HIS A 166 10.37 -19.66 10.43
CA HIS A 166 9.55 -20.87 10.51
C HIS A 166 10.19 -22.04 9.75
N ARG A 167 10.86 -21.75 8.62
CA ARG A 167 11.60 -22.71 7.82
C ARG A 167 13.09 -22.39 7.78
N ARG A 168 13.73 -22.39 8.95
CA ARG A 168 15.19 -22.22 9.08
C ARG A 168 15.96 -23.32 8.35
N ALA A 169 17.23 -23.06 8.05
CA ALA A 169 18.13 -24.06 7.51
C ALA A 169 18.41 -25.18 8.52
N ASP A 170 18.36 -26.44 8.08
CA ASP A 170 18.73 -27.60 8.90
C ASP A 170 20.26 -27.76 9.00
N VAL A 171 20.97 -27.33 7.95
CA VAL A 171 22.44 -27.37 7.83
C VAL A 171 22.93 -26.06 7.21
N MET A 172 23.98 -25.48 7.77
CA MET A 172 24.71 -24.33 7.21
C MET A 172 26.16 -24.71 6.94
N LEU A 173 26.65 -24.35 5.76
CA LEU A 173 28.04 -24.53 5.34
C LEU A 173 28.70 -23.16 5.19
N PHE A 174 29.77 -22.91 5.93
CA PHE A 174 30.54 -21.67 5.89
C PHE A 174 31.87 -21.91 5.18
N GLY A 175 32.14 -21.15 4.12
CA GLY A 175 33.48 -21.10 3.52
C GLY A 175 34.44 -20.33 4.42
N SER A 176 35.62 -20.89 4.68
CA SER A 176 36.71 -20.26 5.42
C SER A 176 38.05 -20.47 4.72
N ALA A 177 39.10 -19.77 5.15
CA ALA A 177 40.45 -19.94 4.59
C ALA A 177 40.98 -21.38 4.72
N ASP A 178 40.51 -22.12 5.72
CA ASP A 178 40.96 -23.48 6.05
C ASP A 178 40.01 -24.59 5.53
N GLY A 179 39.01 -24.23 4.71
CA GLY A 179 38.02 -25.16 4.15
C GLY A 179 36.57 -24.84 4.55
N VAL A 180 35.70 -25.85 4.52
CA VAL A 180 34.27 -25.70 4.79
C VAL A 180 33.95 -26.08 6.23
N ILE A 181 33.29 -25.18 6.96
CA ILE A 181 32.77 -25.43 8.31
C ILE A 181 31.28 -25.77 8.19
N GLU A 182 30.89 -26.95 8.66
CA GLU A 182 29.49 -27.40 8.69
C GLU A 182 28.86 -27.20 10.08
N ARG A 183 27.64 -26.66 10.14
CA ARG A 183 26.82 -26.55 11.35
C ARG A 183 25.42 -27.10 11.09
N LYS A 184 24.86 -27.84 12.05
CA LYS A 184 23.50 -28.38 12.01
C LYS A 184 22.66 -27.76 13.12
N ALA A 185 21.37 -27.53 12.83
CA ALA A 185 20.43 -26.83 13.70
C ALA A 185 19.65 -27.72 14.66
#